data_AF-A0A502IW97-F1
#
_entry.id   AF-A0A502IW97-F1
#
_cell.length_a   1.000
_cell.length_b   1.000
_cell.length_c   1.000
_cell.angle_alpha   90.00
_cell.angle_beta   90.00
_cell.angle_gamma   90.00
#
_symmetry.space_group_name_H-M   'P 1'
#
loop_
_entity.id
_entity.type
_entity.pdbx_description
1 polymer ?
#
loop_
_entity_poly.entity_id
_entity_poly.type
_entity_poly.pdbx_seq_one_letter_code
_entity_poly.pdbx_strand_id
1 'polypeptide(L)' 'MFQLANDLQKLIEVLRKELEHRFFKKGSFLHPEVLQMSQQLDEYIVAFQKLTKH' A
#
# COMPACT_ATOMS: atom_id res chain seq x y z
N MET A 1 -12.39 3.45 -16.55
CA MET A 1 -11.07 2.83 -16.34
C MET A 1 -10.10 3.77 -15.60
N PHE A 2 -9.93 5.03 -16.00
CA PHE A 2 -9.00 5.97 -15.35
C PHE A 2 -9.31 6.29 -13.88
N GLN A 3 -10.58 6.39 -13.48
CA GLN A 3 -10.94 6.67 -12.08
C GLN A 3 -10.49 5.56 -11.13
N LEU A 4 -10.73 4.28 -11.47
CA LEU A 4 -10.35 3.16 -10.61
C LEU A 4 -8.82 3.09 -10.40
N ALA A 5 -8.04 3.34 -11.47
CA ALA A 5 -6.59 3.41 -11.37
C ALA A 5 -6.15 4.57 -10.46
N ASN A 6 -6.74 5.76 -10.63
CA ASN A 6 -6.41 6.92 -9.83
C ASN A 6 -6.81 6.77 -8.35
N ASP A 7 -7.96 6.13 -8.07
CA ASP A 7 -8.40 5.77 -6.72
C ASP A 7 -7.46 4.73 -6.09
N LEU A 8 -7.08 3.68 -6.82
CA LEU A 8 -6.10 2.71 -6.33
C LEU A 8 -4.75 3.36 -6.03
N GLN A 9 -4.28 4.24 -6.91
CA GLN A 9 -3.01 4.95 -6.73
C GLN A 9 -3.05 5.83 -5.48
N LYS A 10 -4.15 6.56 -5.25
CA LYS A 10 -4.36 7.32 -4.00
C LYS A 10 -4.37 6.41 -2.78
N LEU A 11 -5.04 5.26 -2.87
CA LEU A 11 -5.11 4.30 -1.77
C LEU A 11 -3.71 3.77 -1.41
N ILE A 12 -2.91 3.41 -2.41
CA ILE A 12 -1.52 2.97 -2.23
C ILE A 12 -0.68 4.08 -1.58
N GLU A 13 -0.84 5.33 -2.00
CA GLU A 13 -0.08 6.43 -1.39
C GLU A 13 -0.47 6.67 0.07
N VAL A 14 -1.77 6.61 0.40
CA VAL A 14 -2.26 6.74 1.78
C VAL A 14 -1.72 5.60 2.64
N LEU A 15 -1.84 4.36 2.18
CA LEU A 15 -1.35 3.18 2.89
C LEU A 15 0.18 3.23 3.07
N ARG A 16 0.93 3.73 2.08
CA ARG A 16 2.39 3.89 2.19
C ARG A 16 2.76 4.91 3.26
N LYS A 17 2.06 6.05 3.34
CA LYS A 17 2.27 7.06 4.37
C LYS A 17 1.91 6.54 5.77
N GLU A 18 0.82 5.79 5.89
CA GLU A 18 0.48 5.13 7.16
C GLU A 18 1.53 4.10 7.57
N LEU A 19 2.02 3.28 6.62
CA LEU A 19 3.07 2.31 6.86
C LEU A 19 4.35 2.99 7.36
N GLU A 20 4.78 4.07 6.69
CA GLU A 20 5.96 4.84 7.08
C GLU A 20 5.80 5.43 8.49
N HIS A 21 4.62 5.99 8.80
CA HIS A 21 4.35 6.53 10.13
C HIS A 21 4.36 5.45 11.21
N ARG A 22 3.75 4.28 10.94
CA ARG A 22 3.73 3.15 11.87
C ARG A 22 5.12 2.54 12.04
N PHE A 23 5.87 2.41 10.96
CA PHE A 23 7.25 1.97 10.99
C PHE A 23 8.10 2.93 11.82
N PHE A 24 7.98 4.24 11.61
CA PHE A 24 8.69 5.25 12.39
C PHE A 24 8.30 5.20 13.87
N LYS A 25 7.00 5.05 14.18
CA LYS A 25 6.50 4.99 15.56
C LYS A 25 6.90 3.71 16.29
N LYS A 26 6.94 2.57 15.60
CA LYS A 26 7.25 1.27 16.18
C LYS A 26 8.74 0.95 16.15
N GLY A 27 9.51 1.59 15.25
CA GLY A 27 10.94 1.38 15.08
C GLY A 27 11.35 0.01 14.56
N SER A 28 10.39 -0.84 14.18
CA SER A 28 10.66 -2.20 13.72
C SER A 28 9.70 -2.64 12.62
N PHE A 29 10.29 -3.12 11.52
CA PHE A 29 9.57 -3.64 10.35
C PHE A 29 8.96 -5.02 10.63
N LEU A 30 9.43 -5.70 11.68
CA LEU A 30 8.98 -7.03 12.11
C LEU A 30 7.71 -6.98 12.97
N HIS A 31 7.16 -5.79 13.23
CA HIS A 31 5.87 -5.72 13.91
C HIS A 31 4.77 -6.28 13.01
N PRO A 32 3.93 -7.19 13.52
CA PRO A 32 2.87 -7.81 12.73
C PRO A 32 1.92 -6.77 12.11
N GLU A 33 1.69 -5.64 12.78
CA GLU A 33 0.91 -4.52 12.21
C GLU A 33 1.57 -3.87 10.98
N VAL A 34 2.89 -3.67 11.01
CA VAL A 34 3.64 -3.11 9.86
C VAL A 34 3.71 -4.14 8.75
N LEU A 35 3.91 -5.40 9.10
CA LEU A 35 4.02 -6.51 8.14
C LEU A 35 2.71 -6.76 7.40
N GLN A 36 1.58 -6.78 8.13
CA GLN A 36 0.24 -6.94 7.56
C GLN A 36 -0.12 -5.75 6.65
N MET A 37 0.21 -4.52 7.07
CA MET A 37 -0.06 -3.33 6.27
C MET A 37 0.83 -3.28 5.02
N SER A 38 2.07 -3.78 5.11
CA SER A 38 2.97 -3.92 3.96
C SER A 38 2.46 -4.96 2.98
N GLN A 39 1.89 -6.08 3.46
CA GLN A 39 1.25 -7.08 2.61
C GLN A 39 0.04 -6.52 1.89
N GLN A 40 -0.83 -5.78 2.59
CA GLN A 40 -1.97 -5.11 1.93
C GLN A 40 -1.49 -4.15 0.85
N LEU A 41 -0.44 -3.36 1.12
CA LEU A 41 0.13 -2.46 0.12
C LEU A 41 0.58 -3.21 -1.14
N ASP A 42 1.26 -4.35 -0.96
CA ASP A 42 1.74 -5.20 -2.05
C ASP A 42 0.58 -5.75 -2.89
N GLU A 43 -0.49 -6.23 -2.24
CA GLU A 43 -1.70 -6.69 -2.93
C GLU A 43 -2.35 -5.58 -3.78
N TYR A 44 -2.44 -4.36 -3.26
CA TYR A 44 -2.97 -3.22 -4.00
C TYR A 44 -2.06 -2.83 -5.17
N ILE A 45 -0.73 -2.90 -5.01
CA ILE A 45 0.23 -2.63 -6.09
C ILE A 45 0.08 -3.69 -7.19
N VAL A 46 -0.02 -4.97 -6.85
CA VAL A 46 -0.24 -6.05 -7.82
C VAL A 46 -1.58 -5.88 -8.54
N ALA A 47 -2.64 -5.52 -7.83
CA ALA A 47 -3.94 -5.21 -8.43
C ALA A 47 -3.84 -4.01 -9.41
N PHE A 48 -3.14 -2.94 -9.02
CA PHE A 48 -2.90 -1.79 -9.88
C PHE A 48 -2.09 -2.14 -11.13
N GLN A 49 -1.03 -2.94 -10.97
CA GLN A 49 -0.22 -3.42 -12.10
C GLN A 49 -1.05 -4.27 -13.07
N LYS A 50 -1.93 -5.15 -12.56
CA LYS A 50 -2.85 -5.92 -13.40
C LYS A 50 -3.85 -5.05 -14.15
N LEU A 51 -4.34 -3.98 -13.51
CA LEU A 51 -5.27 -3.03 -14.11
C LEU A 51 -4.62 -2.12 -15.16
N THR A 52 -3.31 -1.87 -15.06
CA THR A 52 -2.57 -0.95 -15.95
C THR A 52 -1.81 -1.65 -17.07
N LYS A 53 -1.55 -2.96 -16.99
CA LYS A 53 -0.87 -3.76 -18.03
C LYS A 53 -1.75 -4.12 -19.25
N HIS A 54 -2.90 -3.47 -19.44
CA HIS A 54 -3.88 -3.85 -20.47
C HIS A 54 -3.94 -2.87 -21.64
#